data_AF-A0A3M8K836-F1
#
_entry.id   AF-A0A3M8K836-F1
#
_cell.length_a   1.000
_cell.length_b   1.000
_cell.length_c   1.000
_cell.angle_alpha   90.00
_cell.angle_beta   90.00
_cell.angle_gamma   90.00
#
_symmetry.space_group_name_H-M   'P 1'
#
loop_
_entity.id
_entity.type
_entity.pdbx_description
1 polymer ?
#
loop_
_entity_poly.entity_id
_entity_poly.type
_entity_poly.pdbx_seq_one_letter_code
_entity_poly.pdbx_strand_id
1 'polypeptide(L)'
;MNRRLATIAIALAVSPLLASCTIEDTLDFFGPKPNQELASLADQATLDTEQFGAVSELRQRHTDELSAEIIRLCGVFPNGTIPESCEFVPDPTQATGIDLEQSLALTLEAAEDVPEESVALVTRQAVDLARVEAPSELPVAVDPERSSADARLLLEREYAVVYGLGVARAFISFDRLDALDALAQTHVQRISALREALVIANDNDSDGDSEIPVAEAGYEFNGIDELSTAKEAEAFVDRIESDLAQDWLAAAVDAQSPDWREWLVAATAHSELATEAFLTGN
;
A
#
# COMPACT_ATOMS: atom_id res chain seq x y z
N MET A 1 68.02 18.96 71.23
CA MET A 1 68.33 17.87 70.30
C MET A 1 67.12 16.93 70.23
N ASN A 2 66.57 16.79 69.01
CA ASN A 2 65.76 15.68 68.45
C ASN A 2 64.37 15.38 69.05
N ARG A 3 63.27 15.85 68.43
CA ARG A 3 62.49 15.21 67.33
C ARG A 3 62.08 13.76 67.61
N ARG A 4 60.76 13.49 67.72
CA ARG A 4 59.94 12.86 66.66
C ARG A 4 58.46 12.77 67.02
N LEU A 5 57.64 13.15 66.05
CA LEU A 5 56.18 13.01 65.91
C LEU A 5 55.81 11.54 65.65
N ALA A 6 54.61 11.13 66.08
CA ALA A 6 53.90 10.00 65.48
C ALA A 6 52.39 10.27 65.52
N THR A 7 51.88 10.75 64.39
CA THR A 7 50.46 10.89 64.07
C THR A 7 50.12 9.73 63.14
N ILE A 8 49.14 8.88 63.47
CA ILE A 8 48.59 7.89 62.53
C ILE A 8 47.12 8.22 62.32
N ALA A 9 46.80 8.63 61.10
CA ALA A 9 45.49 9.00 60.62
C ALA A 9 44.66 7.76 60.28
N ILE A 10 43.40 7.76 60.71
CA ILE A 10 42.38 6.78 60.35
C ILE A 10 41.82 7.18 58.98
N ALA A 11 42.09 6.38 57.95
CA ALA A 11 41.47 6.52 56.63
C ALA A 11 40.13 5.79 56.62
N LEU A 12 39.02 6.54 56.63
CA LEU A 12 37.70 6.03 56.28
C LEU A 12 37.68 5.73 54.77
N ALA A 13 37.54 4.46 54.41
CA ALA A 13 37.23 4.04 53.05
C ALA A 13 35.78 4.40 52.72
N VAL A 14 35.59 5.41 51.87
CA VAL A 14 34.31 5.67 51.20
C VAL A 14 34.30 4.81 49.94
N SER A 15 33.53 3.73 49.96
CA SER A 15 33.24 2.93 48.76
C SER A 15 32.26 3.69 47.86
N PRO A 16 32.58 3.97 46.59
CA PRO A 16 31.60 4.47 45.65
C PRO A 16 30.71 3.31 45.22
N LEU A 17 29.41 3.40 45.50
CA LEU A 17 28.39 2.57 44.87
C LEU A 17 28.26 3.04 43.41
N LEU A 18 29.05 2.45 42.52
CA LEU A 18 28.79 2.51 41.09
C LEU A 18 27.56 1.64 40.83
N ALA A 19 26.38 2.25 40.78
CA ALA A 19 25.22 1.64 40.16
C ALA A 19 25.59 1.39 38.69
N SER A 20 25.82 0.12 38.34
CA SER A 20 26.04 -0.29 36.96
C SER A 20 24.70 -0.17 36.23
N CYS A 21 24.54 0.84 35.37
CA CYS A 21 23.63 0.68 34.25
C CYS A 21 24.18 -0.49 33.43
N THR A 22 23.47 -1.62 33.42
CA THR A 22 23.88 -2.75 32.59
C THR A 22 23.69 -2.35 31.13
N ILE A 23 24.48 -2.95 30.24
CA ILE A 23 24.37 -2.66 28.81
C ILE A 23 22.98 -3.08 28.30
N GLU A 24 22.38 -4.14 28.86
CA GLU A 24 20.99 -4.51 28.61
C GLU A 24 20.01 -3.39 28.95
N ASP A 25 20.08 -2.75 30.13
CA ASP A 25 19.20 -1.63 30.49
C ASP A 25 19.32 -0.43 29.51
N THR A 26 20.52 -0.23 28.94
CA THR A 26 20.72 0.82 27.93
C THR A 26 20.20 0.43 26.55
N LEU A 27 20.25 -0.86 26.18
CA LEU A 27 19.72 -1.34 24.91
C LEU A 27 18.19 -1.40 24.93
N ASP A 28 17.57 -1.70 26.06
CA ASP A 28 16.11 -1.64 26.18
C ASP A 28 15.58 -0.21 26.09
N PHE A 29 16.32 0.77 26.61
CA PHE A 29 15.90 2.16 26.60
C PHE A 29 16.28 2.92 25.32
N PHE A 30 17.45 2.63 24.72
CA PHE A 30 17.96 3.34 23.54
C PHE A 30 17.95 2.49 22.25
N GLY A 31 17.53 1.23 22.31
CA GLY A 31 17.41 0.35 21.15
C GLY A 31 16.24 0.72 20.23
N PRO A 32 16.20 0.14 19.01
CA PRO A 32 15.08 0.34 18.11
C PRO A 32 13.78 -0.13 18.77
N LYS A 33 12.69 0.53 18.40
CA LYS A 33 11.34 0.26 18.88
C LYS A 33 10.42 -0.06 17.71
N PRO A 34 9.37 -0.87 17.94
CA PRO A 34 8.34 -1.08 16.93
C PRO A 34 7.76 0.27 16.51
N ASN A 35 7.56 0.46 15.20
CA ASN A 35 6.83 1.61 14.71
C ASN A 35 5.38 1.53 15.21
N GLN A 36 4.88 2.60 15.86
CA GLN A 36 3.61 2.57 16.58
C GLN A 36 2.41 2.56 15.63
N GLU A 37 2.55 3.20 14.47
CA GLU A 37 1.53 3.26 13.43
C GLU A 37 1.31 1.86 12.85
N LEU A 38 2.38 1.17 12.45
CA LEU A 38 2.32 -0.22 11.99
C LEU A 38 1.82 -1.18 13.08
N ALA A 39 2.23 -0.98 14.33
CA ALA A 39 1.76 -1.79 15.46
C ALA A 39 0.24 -1.63 15.66
N SER A 40 -0.26 -0.40 15.61
CA SER A 40 -1.70 -0.11 15.72
C SER A 40 -2.50 -0.75 14.59
N LEU A 41 -1.97 -0.73 13.36
CA LEU A 41 -2.59 -1.43 12.23
C LEU A 41 -2.61 -2.95 12.43
N ALA A 42 -1.53 -3.53 12.96
CA ALA A 42 -1.44 -4.97 13.22
C ALA A 42 -2.41 -5.41 14.34
N ASP A 43 -2.54 -4.60 15.39
CA ASP A 43 -3.49 -4.81 16.47
C ASP A 43 -4.93 -4.76 15.93
N GLN A 44 -5.25 -3.77 15.08
CA GLN A 44 -6.56 -3.67 14.45
C GLN A 44 -6.83 -4.84 13.49
N ALA A 45 -5.86 -5.24 12.66
CA ALA A 45 -6.01 -6.40 11.77
C ALA A 45 -6.22 -7.72 12.54
N THR A 46 -5.57 -7.86 13.70
CA THR A 46 -5.78 -9.01 14.59
C THR A 46 -7.20 -8.99 15.14
N LEU A 47 -7.68 -7.83 15.59
CA LEU A 47 -9.05 -7.69 16.10
C LEU A 47 -10.09 -7.99 15.00
N ASP A 48 -9.88 -7.50 13.78
CA ASP A 48 -10.77 -7.74 12.64
C ASP A 48 -10.85 -9.23 12.27
N THR A 49 -9.75 -9.96 12.45
CA THR A 49 -9.70 -11.42 12.23
C THR A 49 -10.68 -12.16 13.14
N GLU A 50 -10.84 -11.68 14.37
CA GLU A 50 -11.78 -12.23 15.36
C GLU A 50 -13.22 -11.75 15.14
N GLN A 51 -13.40 -10.49 14.69
CA GLN A 51 -14.72 -9.87 14.52
C GLN A 51 -15.40 -10.23 13.20
N PHE A 52 -14.65 -10.33 12.09
CA PHE A 52 -15.18 -10.43 10.74
C PHE A 52 -14.74 -11.73 10.06
N GLY A 53 -15.47 -12.82 10.34
CA GLY A 53 -15.15 -14.15 9.81
C GLY A 53 -15.01 -14.23 8.29
N ALA A 54 -15.70 -13.38 7.53
CA ALA A 54 -15.63 -13.35 6.06
C ALA A 54 -14.27 -12.86 5.52
N VAL A 55 -13.53 -12.06 6.30
CA VAL A 55 -12.22 -11.50 5.92
C VAL A 55 -11.08 -11.97 6.82
N SER A 56 -11.35 -12.95 7.70
CA SER A 56 -10.40 -13.45 8.70
C SER A 56 -9.06 -13.87 8.07
N GLU A 57 -9.08 -14.61 6.96
CA GLU A 57 -7.86 -15.01 6.26
C GLU A 57 -7.09 -13.82 5.66
N LEU A 58 -7.80 -12.80 5.18
CA LEU A 58 -7.19 -11.58 4.66
C LEU A 58 -6.51 -10.79 5.78
N ARG A 59 -7.23 -10.56 6.88
CA ARG A 59 -6.73 -9.76 8.01
C ARG A 59 -5.63 -10.47 8.79
N GLN A 60 -5.63 -11.80 8.83
CA GLN A 60 -4.48 -12.56 9.35
C GLN A 60 -3.22 -12.32 8.49
N ARG A 61 -3.33 -12.36 7.14
CA ARG A 61 -2.18 -12.03 6.29
C ARG A 61 -1.68 -10.61 6.53
N HIS A 62 -2.59 -9.65 6.67
CA HIS A 62 -2.21 -8.27 6.95
C HIS A 62 -1.44 -8.15 8.29
N THR A 63 -1.89 -8.86 9.32
CA THR A 63 -1.22 -8.94 10.62
C THR A 63 0.19 -9.50 10.49
N ASP A 64 0.35 -10.60 9.73
CA ASP A 64 1.64 -11.26 9.53
C ASP A 64 2.62 -10.35 8.76
N GLU A 65 2.14 -9.66 7.72
CA GLU A 65 2.92 -8.73 6.91
C GLU A 65 3.36 -7.49 7.72
N LEU A 66 2.44 -6.88 8.48
CA LEU A 66 2.76 -5.72 9.33
C LEU A 66 3.76 -6.10 10.43
N SER A 67 3.60 -7.28 11.04
CA SER A 67 4.54 -7.79 12.05
C SER A 67 5.93 -8.03 11.44
N ALA A 68 5.98 -8.60 10.23
CA ALA A 68 7.24 -8.79 9.51
C ALA A 68 7.90 -7.46 9.14
N GLU A 69 7.11 -6.45 8.76
CA GLU A 69 7.59 -5.11 8.42
C GLU A 69 8.15 -4.37 9.63
N ILE A 70 7.48 -4.44 10.78
CA ILE A 70 7.97 -3.91 12.07
C ILE A 70 9.35 -4.51 12.39
N ILE A 71 9.49 -5.83 12.26
CA ILE A 71 10.76 -6.52 12.49
C ILE A 71 11.83 -6.07 11.48
N ARG A 72 11.45 -5.91 10.20
CA ARG A 72 12.36 -5.45 9.14
C ARG A 72 12.92 -4.06 9.45
N LEU A 73 12.06 -3.13 9.88
CA LEU A 73 12.44 -1.76 10.22
C LEU A 73 13.35 -1.69 11.45
N CYS A 74 13.10 -2.54 12.45
CA CYS A 74 13.98 -2.64 13.62
C CYS A 74 15.35 -3.23 13.32
N GLY A 75 15.46 -3.96 12.21
CA GLY A 75 16.68 -4.63 11.80
C GLY A 75 17.04 -5.80 12.73
N VAL A 76 18.15 -6.46 12.38
CA VAL A 76 18.68 -7.59 13.13
C VAL A 76 20.12 -7.33 13.54
N PHE A 77 20.53 -7.89 14.68
CA PHE A 77 21.92 -7.91 15.07
C PHE A 77 22.77 -8.77 14.12
N PRO A 78 24.12 -8.66 14.13
CA PRO A 78 24.99 -9.45 13.26
C PRO A 78 24.88 -10.98 13.43
N ASN A 79 24.35 -11.45 14.56
CA ASN A 79 24.07 -12.87 14.84
C ASN A 79 22.69 -13.32 14.27
N GLY A 80 21.94 -12.41 13.64
CA GLY A 80 20.61 -12.66 13.07
C GLY A 80 19.45 -12.55 14.05
N THR A 81 19.67 -12.13 15.31
CA THR A 81 18.58 -11.99 16.29
C THR A 81 17.97 -10.59 16.27
N ILE A 82 16.67 -10.50 16.54
CA ILE A 82 15.93 -9.24 16.68
C ILE A 82 16.28 -8.62 18.05
N PRO A 83 16.45 -7.30 18.16
CA PRO A 83 16.57 -6.64 19.46
C PRO A 83 15.34 -6.88 20.34
N GLU A 84 15.54 -7.29 21.60
CA GLU A 84 14.44 -7.50 22.57
C GLU A 84 13.59 -6.24 22.75
N SER A 85 14.22 -5.07 22.67
CA SER A 85 13.56 -3.76 22.69
C SER A 85 12.54 -3.56 21.56
N CYS A 86 12.60 -4.37 20.50
CA CYS A 86 11.68 -4.40 19.37
C CYS A 86 10.98 -5.75 19.17
N GLU A 87 10.91 -6.59 20.21
CA GLU A 87 9.97 -7.70 20.17
C GLU A 87 8.53 -7.14 20.08
N PHE A 88 7.77 -7.62 19.10
CA PHE A 88 6.40 -7.21 18.85
C PHE A 88 5.52 -8.44 18.71
N VAL A 89 4.40 -8.42 19.43
CA VAL A 89 3.32 -9.38 19.32
C VAL A 89 2.03 -8.57 19.23
N PRO A 90 1.22 -8.76 18.18
CA PRO A 90 -0.05 -8.05 18.06
C PRO A 90 -0.94 -8.28 19.30
N ASP A 91 -1.52 -7.21 19.81
CA ASP A 91 -2.44 -7.19 20.95
C ASP A 91 -3.79 -6.57 20.52
N PRO A 92 -4.81 -7.39 20.17
CA PRO A 92 -6.11 -6.88 19.74
C PRO A 92 -6.85 -6.10 20.83
N THR A 93 -6.38 -6.12 22.09
CA THR A 93 -6.97 -5.31 23.17
C THR A 93 -6.55 -3.84 23.12
N GLN A 94 -5.52 -3.49 22.35
CA GLN A 94 -5.11 -2.11 22.10
C GLN A 94 -5.87 -1.47 20.92
N ALA A 95 -6.58 -2.26 20.12
CA ALA A 95 -7.33 -1.79 18.96
C ALA A 95 -8.65 -1.11 19.33
N THR A 96 -9.16 -0.27 18.41
CA THR A 96 -10.30 0.64 18.67
C THR A 96 -11.67 -0.07 18.53
N GLY A 97 -11.74 -1.23 17.88
CA GLY A 97 -12.99 -1.98 17.69
C GLY A 97 -13.96 -1.30 16.72
N ILE A 98 -13.50 -1.13 15.49
CA ILE A 98 -14.16 -0.43 14.40
C ILE A 98 -14.66 -1.41 13.32
N ASP A 99 -15.54 -0.97 12.43
CA ASP A 99 -15.97 -1.77 11.28
C ASP A 99 -14.91 -1.79 10.14
N LEU A 100 -15.19 -2.54 9.05
CA LEU A 100 -14.24 -2.70 7.95
C LEU A 100 -14.06 -1.41 7.13
N GLU A 101 -15.11 -0.62 6.95
CA GLU A 101 -15.04 0.69 6.30
C GLU A 101 -14.13 1.63 7.10
N GLN A 102 -14.31 1.66 8.42
CA GLN A 102 -13.44 2.42 9.33
C GLN A 102 -12.01 1.84 9.37
N SER A 103 -11.84 0.54 9.21
CA SER A 103 -10.51 -0.09 9.12
C SER A 103 -9.79 0.30 7.83
N LEU A 104 -10.51 0.44 6.71
CA LEU A 104 -9.98 1.01 5.48
C LEU A 104 -9.54 2.45 5.70
N ALA A 105 -10.39 3.29 6.29
CA ALA A 105 -10.06 4.69 6.60
C ALA A 105 -8.81 4.80 7.50
N LEU A 106 -8.74 4.01 8.58
CA LEU A 106 -7.56 3.95 9.45
C LEU A 106 -6.29 3.55 8.70
N THR A 107 -6.39 2.60 7.76
CA THR A 107 -5.26 2.14 6.94
C THR A 107 -4.80 3.24 5.97
N LEU A 108 -5.74 3.99 5.38
CA LEU A 108 -5.44 5.12 4.50
C LEU A 108 -4.76 6.28 5.24
N GLU A 109 -5.28 6.64 6.42
CA GLU A 109 -4.71 7.67 7.29
C GLU A 109 -3.28 7.31 7.72
N ALA A 110 -3.05 6.04 8.10
CA ALA A 110 -1.74 5.58 8.54
C ALA A 110 -0.65 5.71 7.46
N ALA A 111 -1.00 5.73 6.17
CA ALA A 111 -0.04 5.90 5.08
C ALA A 111 0.68 7.27 5.11
N GLU A 112 0.18 8.25 5.87
CA GLU A 112 0.87 9.54 6.09
C GLU A 112 1.95 9.49 7.17
N ASP A 113 1.78 8.61 8.16
CA ASP A 113 2.60 8.61 9.38
C ASP A 113 3.58 7.42 9.46
N VAL A 114 3.37 6.37 8.66
CA VAL A 114 4.31 5.25 8.56
C VAL A 114 5.62 5.66 7.86
N PRO A 115 6.73 4.94 8.12
CA PRO A 115 7.97 5.14 7.37
C PRO A 115 7.75 5.00 5.86
N GLU A 116 8.50 5.77 5.06
CA GLU A 116 8.40 5.80 3.60
C GLU A 116 8.51 4.39 3.00
N GLU A 117 9.38 3.54 3.55
CA GLU A 117 9.59 2.17 3.08
C GLU A 117 8.38 1.25 3.34
N SER A 118 7.44 1.65 4.20
CA SER A 118 6.25 0.88 4.59
C SER A 118 4.96 1.37 3.91
N VAL A 119 4.98 2.54 3.26
CA VAL A 119 3.81 3.10 2.55
C VAL A 119 3.26 2.09 1.54
N ALA A 120 4.14 1.43 0.78
CA ALA A 120 3.73 0.44 -0.22
C ALA A 120 2.93 -0.73 0.39
N LEU A 121 3.32 -1.20 1.57
CA LEU A 121 2.61 -2.27 2.28
C LEU A 121 1.24 -1.80 2.74
N VAL A 122 1.18 -0.65 3.40
CA VAL A 122 -0.08 -0.11 3.95
C VAL A 122 -1.07 0.21 2.83
N THR A 123 -0.61 0.82 1.73
CA THR A 123 -1.45 1.08 0.55
C THR A 123 -1.98 -0.20 -0.07
N ARG A 124 -1.17 -1.26 -0.19
CA ARG A 124 -1.64 -2.57 -0.67
C ARG A 124 -2.76 -3.12 0.23
N GLN A 125 -2.59 -3.04 1.54
CA GLN A 125 -3.62 -3.50 2.48
C GLN A 125 -4.90 -2.65 2.40
N ALA A 126 -4.79 -1.35 2.15
CA ALA A 126 -5.94 -0.49 1.88
C ALA A 126 -6.67 -0.93 0.60
N VAL A 127 -5.94 -1.25 -0.48
CA VAL A 127 -6.55 -1.80 -1.70
C VAL A 127 -7.27 -3.12 -1.42
N ASP A 128 -6.66 -4.02 -0.65
CA ASP A 128 -7.29 -5.29 -0.29
C ASP A 128 -8.58 -5.11 0.53
N LEU A 129 -8.62 -4.15 1.46
CA LEU A 129 -9.82 -3.78 2.19
C LEU A 129 -10.88 -3.15 1.26
N ALA A 130 -10.49 -2.24 0.38
CA ALA A 130 -11.39 -1.64 -0.60
C ALA A 130 -11.99 -2.69 -1.55
N ARG A 131 -11.25 -3.76 -1.88
CA ARG A 131 -11.78 -4.89 -2.67
C ARG A 131 -12.87 -5.67 -1.94
N VAL A 132 -12.78 -5.80 -0.62
CA VAL A 132 -13.82 -6.46 0.20
C VAL A 132 -15.13 -5.69 0.14
N GLU A 133 -15.07 -4.36 0.21
CA GLU A 133 -16.24 -3.49 0.07
C GLU A 133 -16.86 -3.56 -1.34
N ALA A 134 -16.09 -4.08 -2.32
CA ALA A 134 -16.52 -4.36 -3.68
C ALA A 134 -17.24 -3.17 -4.35
N PRO A 135 -16.58 -1.99 -4.46
CA PRO A 135 -17.21 -0.81 -5.02
C PRO A 135 -17.66 -1.08 -6.46
N SER A 136 -18.97 -0.99 -6.70
CA SER A 136 -19.54 -1.12 -8.04
C SER A 136 -19.34 0.13 -8.90
N GLU A 137 -18.98 1.24 -8.26
CA GLU A 137 -18.75 2.55 -8.88
C GLU A 137 -17.49 3.18 -8.27
N LEU A 138 -16.77 3.95 -9.07
CA LEU A 138 -15.65 4.75 -8.58
C LEU A 138 -16.16 5.89 -7.69
N PRO A 139 -15.39 6.30 -6.67
CA PRO A 139 -15.69 7.51 -5.93
C PRO A 139 -15.67 8.73 -6.85
N VAL A 140 -16.36 9.80 -6.42
CA VAL A 140 -16.37 11.09 -7.10
C VAL A 140 -14.93 11.55 -7.34
N ALA A 141 -14.64 12.01 -8.56
CA ALA A 141 -13.31 12.48 -8.91
C ALA A 141 -12.88 13.65 -8.01
N VAL A 142 -11.63 13.60 -7.57
CA VAL A 142 -10.98 14.64 -6.77
C VAL A 142 -9.81 15.23 -7.54
N ASP A 143 -9.31 16.38 -7.09
CA ASP A 143 -8.12 16.99 -7.69
C ASP A 143 -6.88 16.12 -7.41
N PRO A 144 -6.16 15.62 -8.43
CA PRO A 144 -4.90 14.91 -8.23
C PRO A 144 -3.77 15.80 -7.68
N GLU A 145 -3.97 17.11 -7.59
CA GLU A 145 -3.01 18.10 -7.12
C GLU A 145 -1.64 17.94 -7.82
N ARG A 146 -0.59 17.64 -7.04
CA ARG A 146 0.78 17.44 -7.53
C ARG A 146 0.97 16.16 -8.33
N SER A 147 0.01 15.24 -8.31
CA SER A 147 0.02 13.96 -9.05
C SER A 147 -0.68 14.06 -10.41
N SER A 148 -0.95 15.28 -10.90
CA SER A 148 -1.57 15.50 -12.21
C SER A 148 -0.79 14.86 -13.38
N ALA A 149 0.54 14.76 -13.28
CA ALA A 149 1.36 14.09 -14.30
C ALA A 149 1.10 12.57 -14.31
N ASP A 150 1.05 11.94 -13.14
CA ASP A 150 0.79 10.50 -12.99
C ASP A 150 -0.64 10.16 -13.42
N ALA A 151 -1.62 11.03 -13.10
CA ALA A 151 -2.99 10.88 -13.58
C ALA A 151 -3.10 10.91 -15.11
N ARG A 152 -2.30 11.74 -15.81
CA ARG A 152 -2.23 11.73 -17.29
C ARG A 152 -1.62 10.43 -17.82
N LEU A 153 -0.56 9.93 -17.18
CA LEU A 153 0.07 8.68 -17.57
C LEU A 153 -0.88 7.48 -17.38
N LEU A 154 -1.61 7.43 -16.27
CA LEU A 154 -2.66 6.43 -16.05
C LEU A 154 -3.75 6.51 -17.12
N LEU A 155 -4.18 7.72 -17.49
CA LEU A 155 -5.19 7.91 -18.54
C LEU A 155 -4.70 7.39 -19.90
N GLU A 156 -3.45 7.67 -20.27
CA GLU A 156 -2.85 7.14 -21.50
C GLU A 156 -2.78 5.60 -21.49
N ARG A 157 -2.42 5.00 -20.35
CA ARG A 157 -2.36 3.55 -20.15
C ARG A 157 -3.73 2.90 -20.25
N GLU A 158 -4.76 3.52 -19.67
CA GLU A 158 -6.14 3.05 -19.81
C GLU A 158 -6.61 3.06 -21.28
N TYR A 159 -6.31 4.11 -22.04
CA TYR A 159 -6.61 4.12 -23.48
C TYR A 159 -5.87 3.01 -24.22
N ALA A 160 -4.60 2.78 -23.90
CA ALA A 160 -3.83 1.69 -24.48
C ALA A 160 -4.50 0.34 -24.20
N VAL A 161 -4.90 0.07 -22.96
CA VAL A 161 -5.56 -1.20 -22.61
C VAL A 161 -6.89 -1.36 -23.35
N VAL A 162 -7.75 -0.34 -23.41
CA VAL A 162 -9.00 -0.41 -24.19
C VAL A 162 -8.73 -0.75 -25.67
N TYR A 163 -7.69 -0.16 -26.26
CA TYR A 163 -7.26 -0.52 -27.61
C TYR A 163 -6.84 -2.00 -27.70
N GLY A 164 -6.03 -2.46 -26.74
CA GLY A 164 -5.61 -3.86 -26.62
C GLY A 164 -6.79 -4.83 -26.51
N LEU A 165 -7.77 -4.54 -25.66
CA LEU A 165 -9.00 -5.34 -25.55
C LEU A 165 -9.75 -5.41 -26.90
N GLY A 166 -9.78 -4.30 -27.64
CA GLY A 166 -10.33 -4.25 -29.00
C GLY A 166 -9.60 -5.18 -29.99
N VAL A 167 -8.28 -5.29 -29.89
CA VAL A 167 -7.48 -6.25 -30.67
C VAL A 167 -7.77 -7.68 -30.23
N ALA A 168 -7.77 -7.95 -28.91
CA ALA A 168 -8.02 -9.26 -28.33
C ALA A 168 -9.40 -9.83 -28.73
N ARG A 169 -10.41 -8.97 -28.85
CA ARG A 169 -11.77 -9.32 -29.26
C ARG A 169 -11.84 -10.11 -30.57
N ALA A 170 -10.92 -9.86 -31.51
CA ALA A 170 -10.90 -10.56 -32.80
C ALA A 170 -10.51 -12.05 -32.68
N PHE A 171 -9.87 -12.44 -31.58
CA PHE A 171 -9.28 -13.76 -31.38
C PHE A 171 -9.86 -14.51 -30.18
N ILE A 172 -10.47 -13.81 -29.22
CA ILE A 172 -11.05 -14.42 -28.02
C ILE A 172 -12.20 -15.39 -28.36
N SER A 173 -12.40 -16.39 -27.50
CA SER A 173 -13.50 -17.36 -27.67
C SER A 173 -14.87 -16.68 -27.53
N PHE A 174 -15.87 -17.15 -28.28
CA PHE A 174 -17.21 -16.52 -28.31
C PHE A 174 -17.88 -16.45 -26.93
N ASP A 175 -17.70 -17.47 -26.10
CA ASP A 175 -18.19 -17.56 -24.72
C ASP A 175 -17.52 -16.56 -23.76
N ARG A 176 -16.44 -15.89 -24.19
CA ARG A 176 -15.71 -14.89 -23.42
C ARG A 176 -15.97 -13.46 -23.87
N LEU A 177 -16.75 -13.25 -24.93
CA LEU A 177 -17.01 -11.90 -25.48
C LEU A 177 -17.73 -10.99 -24.49
N ASP A 178 -18.72 -11.52 -23.77
CA ASP A 178 -19.47 -10.73 -22.77
C ASP A 178 -18.57 -10.30 -21.60
N ALA A 179 -17.69 -11.19 -21.13
CA ALA A 179 -16.71 -10.88 -20.09
C ALA A 179 -15.69 -9.83 -20.56
N LEU A 180 -15.23 -9.92 -21.81
CA LEU A 180 -14.34 -8.92 -22.41
C LEU A 180 -15.03 -7.56 -22.57
N ASP A 181 -16.30 -7.55 -22.97
CA ASP A 181 -17.09 -6.31 -23.09
C ASP A 181 -17.35 -5.66 -21.73
N ALA A 182 -17.63 -6.47 -20.69
CA ALA A 182 -17.76 -6.00 -19.32
C ALA A 182 -16.44 -5.38 -18.81
N LEU A 183 -15.31 -6.07 -19.01
CA LEU A 183 -13.99 -5.54 -18.67
C LEU A 183 -13.73 -4.21 -19.37
N ALA A 184 -13.92 -4.15 -20.71
CA ALA A 184 -13.74 -2.92 -21.48
C ALA A 184 -14.63 -1.75 -20.99
N GLN A 185 -15.86 -2.05 -20.55
CA GLN A 185 -16.75 -1.04 -19.97
C GLN A 185 -16.22 -0.48 -18.64
N THR A 186 -15.58 -1.31 -17.82
CA THR A 186 -14.93 -0.88 -16.58
C THR A 186 -13.74 0.06 -16.86
N HIS A 187 -12.92 -0.19 -17.89
CA HIS A 187 -11.88 0.77 -18.30
C HIS A 187 -12.47 2.12 -18.71
N VAL A 188 -13.57 2.12 -19.47
CA VAL A 188 -14.25 3.36 -19.88
C VAL A 188 -14.71 4.19 -18.67
N GLN A 189 -15.14 3.54 -17.58
CA GLN A 189 -15.49 4.23 -16.34
C GLN A 189 -14.26 4.89 -15.70
N ARG A 190 -13.13 4.17 -15.60
CA ARG A 190 -11.86 4.73 -15.07
C ARG A 190 -11.32 5.87 -15.94
N ILE A 191 -11.39 5.74 -17.27
CA ILE A 191 -11.06 6.81 -18.22
C ILE A 191 -11.92 8.05 -17.95
N SER A 192 -13.23 7.88 -17.81
CA SER A 192 -14.14 9.00 -17.54
C SER A 192 -13.77 9.71 -16.24
N ALA A 193 -13.52 8.95 -15.18
CA ALA A 193 -13.21 9.49 -13.86
C ALA A 193 -11.83 10.18 -13.82
N LEU A 194 -10.80 9.62 -14.48
CA LEU A 194 -9.49 10.28 -14.63
C LEU A 194 -9.58 11.59 -15.41
N ARG A 195 -10.39 11.63 -16.48
CA ARG A 195 -10.62 12.86 -17.24
C ARG A 195 -11.30 13.92 -16.39
N GLU A 196 -12.28 13.54 -15.57
CA GLU A 196 -12.95 14.46 -14.64
C GLU A 196 -11.97 15.01 -13.59
N ALA A 197 -11.14 14.16 -13.00
CA ALA A 197 -10.09 14.56 -12.06
C ALA A 197 -9.10 15.57 -12.70
N LEU A 198 -8.69 15.34 -13.95
CA LEU A 198 -7.82 16.26 -14.68
C LEU A 198 -8.50 17.57 -15.09
N VAL A 199 -9.82 17.57 -15.33
CA VAL A 199 -10.59 18.81 -15.54
C VAL A 199 -10.61 19.63 -14.24
N ILE A 200 -10.87 18.98 -13.10
CA ILE A 200 -10.85 19.64 -11.78
C ILE A 200 -9.46 20.27 -11.52
N ALA A 201 -8.38 19.52 -11.79
CA ALA A 201 -7.01 20.03 -11.65
C ALA A 201 -6.76 21.27 -12.49
N ASN A 202 -7.18 21.24 -13.77
CA ASN A 202 -7.02 22.38 -14.68
C ASN A 202 -7.84 23.60 -14.22
N ASP A 203 -9.07 23.40 -13.72
CA ASP A 203 -9.91 24.47 -13.19
C ASP A 203 -9.30 25.13 -11.93
N ASN A 204 -8.53 24.37 -11.15
CA ASN A 204 -7.83 24.84 -9.96
C ASN A 204 -6.43 25.42 -10.25
N ASP A 205 -5.82 25.10 -11.40
CA ASP A 205 -4.52 25.62 -11.79
C ASP A 205 -4.63 27.06 -12.32
N SER A 206 -3.92 27.97 -11.65
CA SER A 206 -3.89 29.40 -12.00
C SER A 206 -2.86 29.73 -13.09
N ASP A 207 -1.90 28.82 -13.37
CA ASP A 207 -0.74 29.07 -14.22
C ASP A 207 -0.79 28.38 -15.60
N GLY A 208 -1.80 27.55 -15.90
CA GLY A 208 -2.16 27.19 -17.28
C GLY A 208 -2.94 25.89 -17.47
N ASP A 209 -3.82 25.88 -18.47
CA ASP A 209 -4.50 24.68 -18.97
C ASP A 209 -3.47 23.67 -19.50
N SER A 210 -3.22 22.61 -18.73
CA SER A 210 -2.43 21.48 -19.20
C SER A 210 -3.30 20.54 -20.02
N GLU A 211 -2.81 20.10 -21.18
CA GLU A 211 -3.59 19.26 -22.09
C GLU A 211 -3.99 17.94 -21.40
N ILE A 212 -5.27 17.57 -21.54
CA ILE A 212 -5.80 16.28 -21.08
C ILE A 212 -5.62 15.29 -22.23
N PRO A 213 -4.86 14.19 -22.02
CA PRO A 213 -4.62 13.20 -23.06
C PRO A 213 -5.91 12.67 -23.70
N VAL A 214 -5.84 12.45 -25.02
CA VAL A 214 -6.86 11.77 -25.80
C VAL A 214 -6.29 10.47 -26.34
N ALA A 215 -7.16 9.52 -26.68
CA ALA A 215 -6.73 8.25 -27.23
C ALA A 215 -5.95 8.44 -28.55
N GLU A 216 -4.83 7.75 -28.66
CA GLU A 216 -4.01 7.70 -29.88
C GLU A 216 -4.64 6.78 -30.93
N ALA A 217 -4.21 6.92 -32.18
CA ALA A 217 -4.71 6.11 -33.28
C ALA A 217 -4.26 4.62 -33.20
N GLY A 218 -3.20 4.33 -32.44
CA GLY A 218 -2.68 2.99 -32.25
C GLY A 218 -1.63 2.92 -31.14
N TYR A 219 -1.43 1.71 -30.62
CA TYR A 219 -0.56 1.43 -29.47
C TYR A 219 0.34 0.23 -29.77
N GLU A 220 1.54 0.24 -29.18
CA GLU A 220 2.48 -0.88 -29.23
C GLU A 220 2.53 -1.56 -27.85
N PHE A 221 2.51 -2.89 -27.83
CA PHE A 221 2.61 -3.69 -26.61
C PHE A 221 3.89 -4.52 -26.64
N ASN A 222 4.71 -4.38 -25.60
CA ASN A 222 5.99 -5.07 -25.54
C ASN A 222 5.82 -6.59 -25.36
N GLY A 223 6.63 -7.36 -26.08
CA GLY A 223 6.68 -8.81 -25.94
C GLY A 223 5.48 -9.55 -26.53
N ILE A 224 4.81 -8.95 -27.52
CA ILE A 224 3.67 -9.51 -28.24
C ILE A 224 3.91 -9.35 -29.73
N ASP A 225 4.14 -10.47 -30.42
CA ASP A 225 4.42 -10.47 -31.85
C ASP A 225 3.12 -10.40 -32.67
N GLU A 226 2.25 -11.40 -32.49
CA GLU A 226 0.98 -11.51 -33.20
C GLU A 226 0.02 -12.39 -32.40
N LEU A 227 -1.26 -12.01 -32.36
CA LEU A 227 -2.32 -12.86 -31.81
C LEU A 227 -2.90 -13.70 -32.93
N SER A 228 -2.97 -15.01 -32.72
CA SER A 228 -3.50 -15.94 -33.72
C SER A 228 -4.50 -16.96 -33.16
N THR A 229 -4.55 -17.09 -31.84
CA THR A 229 -5.43 -18.04 -31.14
C THR A 229 -6.14 -17.40 -29.95
N ALA A 230 -7.26 -17.98 -29.53
CA ALA A 230 -7.98 -17.54 -28.34
C ALA A 230 -7.14 -17.60 -27.06
N LYS A 231 -6.28 -18.63 -26.92
CA LYS A 231 -5.38 -18.76 -25.78
C LYS A 231 -4.35 -17.62 -25.72
N GLU A 232 -3.82 -17.22 -26.87
CA GLU A 232 -2.89 -16.08 -26.95
C GLU A 232 -3.62 -14.77 -26.61
N ALA A 233 -4.87 -14.60 -27.06
CA ALA A 233 -5.68 -13.43 -26.75
C ALA A 233 -6.00 -13.33 -25.24
N GLU A 234 -6.37 -14.42 -24.59
CA GLU A 234 -6.60 -14.44 -23.13
C GLU A 234 -5.32 -14.13 -22.35
N ALA A 235 -4.18 -14.72 -22.74
CA ALA A 235 -2.89 -14.43 -22.13
C ALA A 235 -2.42 -12.99 -22.38
N PHE A 236 -2.83 -12.38 -23.49
CA PHE A 236 -2.59 -10.97 -23.75
C PHE A 236 -3.40 -10.08 -22.82
N VAL A 237 -4.71 -10.34 -22.69
CA VAL A 237 -5.58 -9.60 -21.76
C VAL A 237 -5.03 -9.70 -20.34
N ASP A 238 -4.74 -10.91 -19.86
CA ASP A 238 -4.15 -11.14 -18.53
C ASP A 238 -2.88 -10.32 -18.30
N ARG A 239 -1.98 -10.25 -19.29
CA ARG A 239 -0.75 -9.47 -19.19
C ARG A 239 -1.01 -7.97 -19.09
N ILE A 240 -1.81 -7.40 -20.01
CA ILE A 240 -2.02 -5.95 -20.02
C ILE A 240 -2.82 -5.48 -18.80
N GLU A 241 -3.73 -6.31 -18.28
CA GLU A 241 -4.41 -6.04 -17.02
C GLU A 241 -3.46 -6.13 -15.82
N SER A 242 -2.57 -7.11 -15.79
CA SER A 242 -1.57 -7.24 -14.72
C SER A 242 -0.59 -6.05 -14.71
N ASP A 243 -0.13 -5.61 -15.88
CA ASP A 243 0.76 -4.45 -15.99
C ASP A 243 0.03 -3.17 -15.55
N LEU A 244 -1.22 -2.99 -15.99
CA LEU A 244 -2.04 -1.85 -15.59
C LEU A 244 -2.36 -1.84 -14.08
N ALA A 245 -2.63 -2.99 -13.47
CA ALA A 245 -2.88 -3.08 -12.03
C ALA A 245 -1.65 -2.66 -11.21
N GLN A 246 -0.44 -3.01 -11.66
CA GLN A 246 0.80 -2.55 -11.04
C GLN A 246 0.97 -1.03 -11.17
N ASP A 247 0.60 -0.47 -12.32
CA ASP A 247 0.66 0.96 -12.56
C ASP A 247 -0.31 1.76 -11.68
N TRP A 248 -1.53 1.26 -11.49
CA TRP A 248 -2.50 1.84 -10.55
C TRP A 248 -2.02 1.79 -9.10
N LEU A 249 -1.51 0.64 -8.66
CA LEU A 249 -0.99 0.48 -7.31
C LEU A 249 0.22 1.39 -7.07
N ALA A 250 1.14 1.49 -8.04
CA ALA A 250 2.29 2.39 -7.95
C ALA A 250 1.85 3.85 -7.80
N ALA A 251 0.87 4.29 -8.59
CA ALA A 251 0.32 5.63 -8.45
C ALA A 251 -0.31 5.86 -7.06
N ALA A 252 -1.02 4.86 -6.51
CA ALA A 252 -1.59 4.95 -5.17
C ALA A 252 -0.50 5.06 -4.08
N VAL A 253 0.62 4.35 -4.24
CA VAL A 253 1.77 4.43 -3.33
C VAL A 253 2.44 5.81 -3.40
N ASP A 254 2.62 6.33 -4.61
CA ASP A 254 3.33 7.60 -4.85
C ASP A 254 2.43 8.85 -4.63
N ALA A 255 1.14 8.65 -4.36
CA ALA A 255 0.18 9.71 -4.14
C ALA A 255 0.55 10.59 -2.94
N GLN A 256 0.64 11.91 -3.17
CA GLN A 256 1.03 12.89 -2.15
C GLN A 256 -0.15 13.50 -1.40
N SER A 257 -1.35 13.50 -2.00
CA SER A 257 -2.57 14.00 -1.38
C SER A 257 -3.37 12.83 -0.80
N PRO A 258 -3.86 12.92 0.45
CA PRO A 258 -4.64 11.85 1.08
C PRO A 258 -5.92 11.54 0.31
N ASP A 259 -6.67 12.57 -0.10
CA ASP A 259 -7.90 12.43 -0.90
C ASP A 259 -7.61 11.74 -2.24
N TRP A 260 -6.50 12.09 -2.89
CA TRP A 260 -6.08 11.44 -4.14
C TRP A 260 -5.63 10.00 -3.93
N ARG A 261 -4.94 9.71 -2.82
CA ARG A 261 -4.54 8.34 -2.46
C ARG A 261 -5.76 7.46 -2.22
N GLU A 262 -6.75 7.94 -1.46
CA GLU A 262 -8.01 7.23 -1.24
C GLU A 262 -8.72 6.93 -2.56
N TRP A 263 -8.81 7.93 -3.45
CA TRP A 263 -9.40 7.77 -4.77
C TRP A 263 -8.66 6.71 -5.60
N LEU A 264 -7.32 6.74 -5.62
CA LEU A 264 -6.48 5.77 -6.32
C LEU A 264 -6.57 4.36 -5.72
N VAL A 265 -6.70 4.22 -4.40
CA VAL A 265 -6.91 2.93 -3.73
C VAL A 265 -8.23 2.31 -4.18
N ALA A 266 -9.31 3.08 -4.20
CA ALA A 266 -10.60 2.63 -4.72
C ALA A 266 -10.54 2.27 -6.21
N ALA A 267 -9.85 3.08 -7.03
CA ALA A 267 -9.68 2.82 -8.45
C ALA A 267 -8.84 1.56 -8.74
N THR A 268 -7.80 1.31 -7.93
CA THR A 268 -6.98 0.10 -7.99
C THR A 268 -7.82 -1.13 -7.64
N ALA A 269 -8.59 -1.08 -6.55
CA ALA A 269 -9.51 -2.14 -6.16
C ALA A 269 -10.53 -2.46 -7.25
N HIS A 270 -11.13 -1.41 -7.83
CA HIS A 270 -12.06 -1.51 -8.96
C HIS A 270 -11.42 -2.15 -10.20
N SER A 271 -10.14 -1.84 -10.48
CA SER A 271 -9.37 -2.47 -11.55
C SER A 271 -9.16 -3.96 -11.31
N GLU A 272 -8.64 -4.33 -10.14
CA GLU A 272 -8.33 -5.72 -9.81
C GLU A 272 -9.57 -6.61 -9.76
N LEU A 273 -10.71 -6.10 -9.26
CA LEU A 273 -11.98 -6.83 -9.25
C LEU A 273 -12.49 -7.11 -10.67
N ALA A 274 -12.36 -6.16 -11.60
CA ALA A 274 -12.78 -6.37 -12.98
C ALA A 274 -11.90 -7.40 -13.71
N THR A 275 -10.59 -7.35 -13.46
CA THR A 275 -9.65 -8.36 -13.97
C THR A 275 -9.95 -9.74 -13.40
N GLU A 276 -10.22 -9.85 -12.11
CA GLU A 276 -10.61 -11.11 -11.47
C GLU A 276 -11.92 -11.66 -12.03
N ALA A 277 -12.93 -10.81 -12.24
CA ALA A 277 -14.20 -11.19 -12.86
C ALA A 277 -13.97 -11.74 -14.29
N PHE A 278 -13.15 -11.05 -15.09
CA PHE A 278 -12.78 -11.54 -16.42
C PHE A 278 -12.08 -12.91 -16.34
N LEU A 279 -11.04 -13.06 -15.50
CA LEU A 279 -10.26 -14.29 -15.41
C LEU A 279 -11.10 -15.48 -14.91
N THR A 280 -12.03 -15.25 -13.98
CA THR A 280 -12.89 -16.28 -13.39
C THR A 280 -14.16 -16.56 -14.19
N GLY A 281 -14.54 -15.66 -15.12
CA GLY A 281 -15.74 -15.78 -15.94
C GLY A 281 -17.05 -15.52 -15.18
N ASN A 282 -16.98 -14.71 -14.11
CA ASN A 282 -18.12 -14.31 -13.28
C ASN A 282 -18.65 -12.93 -13.66
#